data_AF-A0A9E4TKX6-F1
#
_entry.id   AF-A0A9E4TKX6-F1
#
_cell.length_a   1.000
_cell.length_b   1.000
_cell.length_c   1.000
_cell.angle_alpha   90.00
_cell.angle_beta   90.00
_cell.angle_gamma   90.00
#
_symmetry.space_group_name_H-M   'P 1'
#
loop_
_entity.id
_entity.type
_entity.pdbx_description
1 polymer ?
#
loop_
_entity_poly.entity_id
_entity_poly.type
_entity_poly.pdbx_seq_one_letter_code
_entity_poly.pdbx_strand_id
1 'polypeptide(L)'
;MLVRGRGSSAAVSTGKRVLALASARPRSGLGSWEITHLFVSPSGEEHVPSLLNAIVRSAVEQRCQRVFLRLRREDSLVDIARKSGFFPKVPETLFAGVPAAPASGEPKSNDCDPLKGETPVDAHDLFRLYNAATPSEVRHAVGMTMDQWMSSRERLNRRSAAFVLRRQDVAIGSLRTSRVFSKGWLEASAHPDHQHRMPLMVRFGLLQLRSCRLTYCMLPDYQMDLRRYLVDSGFQNVSCYITLVKSMTVKVADDIRLRGAVPII
;
A
#
# COMPACT_ATOMS: atom_id res chain seq x y z
N MET A 1 11.03 0.44 -28.91
CA MET A 1 10.41 -0.38 -27.86
C MET A 1 11.31 -0.35 -26.63
N LEU A 2 11.12 0.61 -25.71
CA LEU A 2 11.95 0.74 -24.50
C LEU A 2 11.24 0.07 -23.32
N VAL A 3 11.72 -1.10 -22.91
CA VAL A 3 11.42 -1.64 -21.59
C VAL A 3 12.23 -0.83 -20.57
N ARG A 4 11.73 0.35 -20.17
CA ARG A 4 12.21 1.06 -18.97
C ARG A 4 11.42 0.56 -17.77
N GLY A 5 11.57 -0.71 -17.44
CA GLY A 5 11.09 -1.26 -16.18
C GLY A 5 12.12 -0.99 -15.10
N ARG A 6 11.97 0.08 -14.31
CA ARG A 6 12.67 0.16 -13.02
C ARG A 6 12.10 -0.96 -12.16
N GLY A 7 12.94 -1.92 -11.78
CA GLY A 7 12.58 -3.12 -11.04
C GLY A 7 13.78 -4.05 -11.01
N SER A 8 13.74 -5.06 -10.15
CA SER A 8 14.82 -6.03 -10.02
C SER A 8 14.23 -7.39 -9.73
N SER A 9 14.84 -8.43 -10.30
CA SER A 9 14.55 -9.81 -9.95
C SER A 9 15.86 -10.51 -9.60
N ALA A 10 15.82 -11.37 -8.60
CA ALA A 10 16.94 -12.20 -8.18
C ALA A 10 16.45 -13.64 -8.05
N ALA A 11 17.23 -14.60 -8.53
CA ALA A 11 16.90 -16.01 -8.46
C ALA A 11 18.11 -16.82 -8.01
N VAL A 12 17.86 -17.89 -7.28
CA VAL A 12 18.86 -18.92 -6.97
C VAL A 12 18.39 -20.23 -7.58
N SER A 13 19.29 -20.90 -8.29
CA SER A 13 19.00 -22.14 -9.01
C SER A 13 20.12 -23.15 -8.86
N THR A 14 19.76 -24.42 -8.76
CA THR A 14 20.68 -25.56 -8.80
C THR A 14 20.39 -26.37 -10.04
N GLY A 15 21.30 -26.30 -11.03
CA GLY A 15 21.07 -26.84 -12.37
C GLY A 15 19.84 -26.19 -13.04
N LYS A 16 18.84 -26.99 -13.40
CA LYS A 16 17.59 -26.53 -14.04
C LYS A 16 16.46 -26.20 -13.05
N ARG A 17 16.70 -26.30 -11.74
CA ARG A 17 15.68 -26.07 -10.71
C ARG A 17 15.88 -24.72 -10.05
N VAL A 18 14.84 -23.90 -10.03
CA VAL A 18 14.81 -22.64 -9.27
C VAL A 18 14.49 -22.98 -7.82
N LEU A 19 15.41 -22.67 -6.90
CA LEU A 19 15.23 -22.89 -5.47
C LEU A 19 14.52 -21.73 -4.80
N ALA A 20 14.80 -20.50 -5.24
CA ALA A 20 14.12 -19.31 -4.76
C ALA A 20 14.17 -18.17 -5.79
N LEU A 21 13.16 -17.32 -5.81
CA LEU A 21 12.99 -16.20 -6.73
C LEU A 21 12.34 -15.03 -6.00
N ALA A 22 12.92 -13.84 -6.11
CA ALA A 22 12.33 -12.59 -5.65
C ALA A 22 12.18 -11.63 -6.83
N SER A 23 11.06 -10.92 -6.91
CA SER A 23 10.84 -9.84 -7.89
C SER A 23 10.29 -8.61 -7.21
N ALA A 24 10.93 -7.47 -7.48
CA ALA A 24 10.62 -6.19 -6.89
C ALA A 24 10.46 -5.08 -7.95
N ARG A 25 9.65 -4.08 -7.62
CA ARG A 25 9.39 -2.91 -8.47
C ARG A 25 9.13 -1.67 -7.62
N PRO A 26 9.28 -0.45 -8.18
CA PRO A 26 8.79 0.77 -7.57
C PRO A 26 7.28 0.70 -7.30
N ARG A 27 6.87 1.34 -6.21
CA ARG A 27 5.47 1.61 -5.88
C ARG A 27 4.97 2.81 -6.70
N SER A 28 4.17 3.71 -6.13
CA SER A 28 3.67 4.90 -6.83
C SER A 28 4.78 5.92 -7.14
N GLY A 29 5.84 5.95 -6.33
CA GLY A 29 7.02 6.79 -6.57
C GLY A 29 8.33 6.00 -6.61
N LEU A 30 9.41 6.72 -6.87
CA LEU A 30 10.75 6.14 -7.01
C LEU A 30 11.44 5.89 -5.66
N GLY A 31 11.03 6.60 -4.61
CA GLY A 31 11.60 6.49 -3.27
C GLY A 31 11.20 5.21 -2.52
N SER A 32 10.33 4.38 -3.11
CA SER A 32 9.82 3.18 -2.44
C SER A 32 9.56 2.03 -3.41
N TRP A 33 9.98 0.84 -3.02
CA TRP A 33 9.82 -0.39 -3.79
C TRP A 33 9.00 -1.42 -3.01
N GLU A 34 8.36 -2.32 -3.73
CA GLU A 34 7.71 -3.50 -3.17
C GLU A 34 8.31 -4.76 -3.77
N ILE A 35 8.55 -5.76 -2.92
CA ILE A 35 8.76 -7.13 -3.36
C ILE A 35 7.38 -7.71 -3.64
N THR A 36 7.08 -7.88 -4.93
CA THR A 36 5.77 -8.33 -5.41
C THR A 36 5.61 -9.85 -5.37
N HIS A 37 6.72 -10.56 -5.54
CA HIS A 37 6.76 -12.00 -5.58
C HIS A 37 7.99 -12.49 -4.84
N LEU A 38 7.78 -13.46 -3.95
CA LEU A 38 8.83 -14.22 -3.28
C LEU A 38 8.41 -15.68 -3.33
N PHE A 39 9.06 -16.46 -4.19
CA PHE A 39 8.85 -17.89 -4.31
C PHE A 39 10.05 -18.59 -3.72
N VAL A 40 9.81 -19.55 -2.83
CA VAL A 40 10.85 -20.27 -2.10
C VAL A 40 10.44 -21.74 -2.05
N SER A 41 11.30 -22.59 -2.60
CA SER A 41 11.20 -24.05 -2.42
C SER A 41 11.62 -24.43 -1.00
N PRO A 42 11.27 -25.62 -0.47
CA PRO A 42 11.70 -26.05 0.85
C PRO A 42 13.22 -26.01 1.08
N SER A 43 14.02 -26.30 0.04
CA SER A 43 15.48 -26.24 0.09
C SER A 43 16.04 -24.85 -0.26
N GLY A 44 15.19 -23.84 -0.43
CA GLY A 44 15.58 -22.50 -0.85
C GLY A 44 15.56 -21.46 0.27
N GLU A 45 15.05 -21.80 1.46
CA GLU A 45 14.90 -20.84 2.57
C GLU A 45 16.24 -20.24 3.01
N GLU A 46 17.32 -21.02 3.00
CA GLU A 46 18.68 -20.55 3.32
C GLU A 46 19.19 -19.46 2.39
N HIS A 47 18.64 -19.37 1.17
CA HIS A 47 19.04 -18.39 0.15
C HIS A 47 18.24 -17.09 0.20
N VAL A 48 17.13 -17.06 0.97
CA VAL A 48 16.26 -15.89 1.07
C VAL A 48 17.00 -14.63 1.55
N PRO A 49 17.89 -14.67 2.56
CA PRO A 49 18.65 -13.47 2.97
C PRO A 49 19.48 -12.87 1.83
N SER A 50 20.15 -13.73 1.04
CA SER A 50 20.95 -13.30 -0.10
C SER A 50 20.09 -12.68 -1.21
N LEU A 51 18.91 -13.27 -1.49
CA LEU A 51 17.95 -12.71 -2.44
C LEU A 51 17.42 -11.34 -2.00
N LEU A 52 17.01 -11.22 -0.75
CA LEU A 52 16.51 -9.95 -0.20
C LEU A 52 17.61 -8.88 -0.24
N ASN A 53 18.85 -9.23 0.09
CA ASN A 53 19.98 -8.31 0.00
C ASN A 53 20.29 -7.87 -1.43
N ALA A 54 20.19 -8.78 -2.42
CA ALA A 54 20.36 -8.44 -3.83
C ALA A 54 19.30 -7.43 -4.31
N ILE A 55 18.04 -7.64 -3.94
CA ILE A 55 16.95 -6.70 -4.24
C ILE A 55 17.19 -5.33 -3.58
N VAL A 56 17.57 -5.32 -2.30
CA VAL A 56 17.83 -4.07 -1.56
C VAL A 56 18.99 -3.30 -2.18
N ARG A 57 20.06 -3.98 -2.60
CA ARG A 57 21.20 -3.35 -3.27
C ARG A 57 20.75 -2.65 -4.56
N SER A 58 20.00 -3.35 -5.41
CA SER A 58 19.45 -2.76 -6.64
C SER A 58 18.51 -1.58 -6.36
N ALA A 59 17.72 -1.65 -5.30
CA ALA A 59 16.85 -0.56 -4.89
C ALA A 59 17.66 0.69 -4.47
N VAL A 60 18.72 0.51 -3.66
CA VAL A 60 19.60 1.60 -3.21
C VAL A 60 20.33 2.26 -4.38
N GLU A 61 20.81 1.49 -5.35
CA GLU A 61 21.42 2.01 -6.59
C GLU A 61 20.45 2.92 -7.38
N GLN A 62 19.15 2.66 -7.27
CA GLN A 62 18.08 3.47 -7.88
C GLN A 62 17.52 4.55 -6.93
N ARG A 63 18.24 4.88 -5.86
CA ARG A 63 17.88 5.88 -4.84
C ARG A 63 16.57 5.59 -4.11
N CYS A 64 16.15 4.33 -4.08
CA CYS A 64 15.03 3.90 -3.26
C CYS A 64 15.43 4.00 -1.78
N GLN A 65 14.56 4.57 -0.94
CA GLN A 65 14.79 4.74 0.49
C GLN A 65 14.09 3.65 1.31
N ARG A 66 13.18 2.89 0.69
CA ARG A 66 12.36 1.91 1.40
C ARG A 66 11.92 0.75 0.54
N VAL A 67 12.08 -0.47 1.04
CA VAL A 67 11.55 -1.69 0.41
C VAL A 67 10.49 -2.31 1.32
N PHE A 68 9.32 -2.56 0.75
CA PHE A 68 8.19 -3.22 1.39
C PHE A 68 8.15 -4.70 0.98
N LEU A 69 7.84 -5.57 1.94
CA LEU A 69 7.61 -6.99 1.73
C LEU A 69 6.36 -7.38 2.52
N ARG A 70 5.35 -7.94 1.86
CA ARG A 70 4.15 -8.44 2.53
C ARG A 70 4.21 -9.97 2.55
N LEU A 71 4.10 -10.55 3.75
CA LEU A 71 4.07 -12.00 3.97
C LEU A 71 2.82 -12.39 4.74
N ARG A 72 2.42 -13.66 4.65
CA ARG A 72 1.43 -14.20 5.58
C ARG A 72 2.02 -14.14 6.99
N ARG A 73 1.18 -13.83 7.97
CA ARG A 73 1.63 -13.53 9.34
C ARG A 73 2.34 -14.71 10.01
N GLU A 74 1.92 -15.92 9.70
CA GLU A 74 2.40 -17.19 10.27
C GLU A 74 3.51 -17.84 9.43
N ASP A 75 3.96 -17.18 8.36
CA ASP A 75 4.98 -17.72 7.45
C ASP A 75 6.37 -17.69 8.10
N SER A 76 7.12 -18.80 8.01
CA SER A 76 8.50 -18.90 8.53
C SER A 76 9.43 -17.84 7.94
N LEU A 77 9.12 -17.39 6.71
CA LEU A 77 9.89 -16.35 6.03
C LEU A 77 9.86 -14.99 6.75
N VAL A 78 8.89 -14.75 7.64
CA VAL A 78 8.82 -13.50 8.44
C VAL A 78 10.09 -13.34 9.29
N ASP A 79 10.53 -14.42 9.94
CA ASP A 79 11.74 -14.39 10.77
C ASP A 79 13.02 -14.25 9.95
N ILE A 80 13.07 -14.90 8.79
CA ILE A 80 14.20 -14.80 7.86
C ILE A 80 14.32 -13.37 7.30
N ALA A 81 13.19 -12.77 6.93
CA ALA A 81 13.13 -11.38 6.48
C ALA A 81 13.53 -10.40 7.59
N ARG A 82 13.09 -10.64 8.83
CA ARG A 82 13.49 -9.86 10.02
C ARG A 82 14.99 -9.88 10.24
N LYS A 83 15.62 -11.05 10.21
CA LYS A 83 17.09 -11.21 10.30
C LYS A 83 17.81 -10.50 9.15
N SER A 84 17.15 -10.33 8.01
CA SER A 84 17.65 -9.59 6.85
C SER A 84 17.38 -8.07 6.90
N GLY A 85 16.87 -7.55 8.03
CA GLY A 85 16.63 -6.13 8.27
C GLY A 85 15.27 -5.61 7.78
N PHE A 86 14.33 -6.50 7.43
CA PHE A 86 12.94 -6.13 7.17
C PHE A 86 12.14 -6.25 8.46
N PHE A 87 11.70 -5.14 9.05
CA PHE A 87 10.99 -5.19 10.31
C PHE A 87 9.48 -5.24 10.09
N PRO A 88 8.73 -6.08 10.82
CA PRO A 88 7.26 -6.09 10.76
C PRO A 88 6.70 -4.75 11.28
N LYS A 89 5.81 -4.11 10.52
CA LYS A 89 5.31 -2.77 10.86
C LYS A 89 3.80 -2.62 10.76
N VAL A 90 3.16 -3.29 9.81
CA VAL A 90 1.73 -3.11 9.57
C VAL A 90 1.05 -4.47 9.54
N PRO A 91 0.49 -4.95 10.66
CA PRO A 91 -0.35 -6.14 10.64
C PRO A 91 -1.60 -5.83 9.82
N GLU A 92 -1.93 -6.73 8.90
CA GLU A 92 -3.05 -6.57 7.98
C GLU A 92 -3.90 -7.84 7.96
N THR A 93 -5.19 -7.68 7.68
CA THR A 93 -6.14 -8.76 7.50
C THR A 93 -6.77 -8.64 6.11
N LEU A 94 -6.75 -9.73 5.35
CA LEU A 94 -7.41 -9.82 4.05
C LEU A 94 -8.84 -10.30 4.24
N PHE A 95 -9.80 -9.45 3.88
CA PHE A 95 -11.20 -9.80 3.79
C PHE A 95 -11.60 -10.10 2.34
N ALA A 96 -12.54 -11.01 2.14
CA ALA A 96 -13.17 -11.24 0.85
C ALA A 96 -14.69 -11.35 0.99
N GLY A 97 -15.40 -10.79 0.01
CA GLY A 97 -16.85 -10.80 -0.04
C GLY A 97 -17.36 -10.60 -1.45
N VAL A 98 -18.59 -11.04 -1.70
CA VAL A 98 -19.29 -10.73 -2.95
C VAL A 98 -19.87 -9.34 -2.79
N PRO A 99 -19.72 -8.44 -3.77
CA PRO A 99 -20.45 -7.18 -3.77
C PRO A 99 -21.95 -7.47 -3.69
N ALA A 100 -22.58 -7.22 -2.54
CA ALA A 100 -24.02 -7.36 -2.44
C ALA A 100 -24.69 -6.38 -3.39
N ALA A 101 -25.73 -6.83 -4.10
CA ALA A 101 -26.63 -5.92 -4.78
C ALA A 101 -27.21 -4.98 -3.70
N PRO A 102 -27.24 -3.66 -3.92
CA PRO A 102 -27.83 -2.76 -2.93
C PRO A 102 -29.28 -3.19 -2.71
N ALA A 103 -29.68 -3.39 -1.44
CA ALA A 103 -31.08 -3.44 -1.10
C ALA A 103 -31.73 -2.15 -1.65
N SER A 104 -32.80 -2.32 -2.42
CA SER A 104 -33.60 -1.25 -3.00
C SER A 104 -34.04 -0.29 -1.90
N GLY A 105 -33.37 0.85 -1.84
CA GLY A 105 -33.42 1.80 -0.74
C GLY A 105 -32.29 2.80 -0.94
N GLU A 106 -32.44 3.67 -1.93
CA GLU A 106 -31.55 4.83 -2.06
C GLU A 106 -31.83 5.75 -0.86
N PRO A 107 -30.82 6.08 -0.03
CA PRO A 107 -30.99 7.16 0.92
C PRO A 107 -31.13 8.46 0.11
N LYS A 108 -32.35 9.01 0.10
CA LYS A 108 -32.60 10.40 -0.27
C LYS A 108 -31.97 11.27 0.81
N SER A 109 -30.74 11.71 0.63
CA SER A 109 -30.18 12.76 1.47
C SER A 109 -29.58 13.85 0.59
N ASN A 110 -30.22 15.02 0.61
CA ASN A 110 -29.78 16.28 0.00
C ASN A 110 -28.52 16.89 0.66
N ASP A 111 -27.79 16.11 1.47
CA ASP A 111 -26.65 16.51 2.30
C ASP A 111 -25.41 15.62 2.07
N CYS A 112 -25.31 15.06 0.86
CA CYS A 112 -24.24 14.15 0.50
C CYS A 112 -22.96 14.92 0.19
N ASP A 113 -22.05 14.96 1.17
CA ASP A 113 -20.61 15.15 0.94
C ASP A 113 -20.21 14.30 -0.30
N PRO A 114 -19.90 14.90 -1.45
CA PRO A 114 -19.77 14.14 -2.69
C PRO A 114 -18.43 13.40 -2.72
N LEU A 115 -18.45 12.10 -3.04
CA LEU A 115 -17.24 11.40 -3.48
C LEU A 115 -16.91 11.87 -4.90
N LYS A 116 -15.78 12.55 -5.06
CA LYS A 116 -15.25 12.99 -6.36
C LYS A 116 -13.98 12.24 -6.69
N GLY A 117 -13.60 12.17 -7.97
CA GLY A 117 -12.34 11.54 -8.38
C GLY A 117 -11.14 12.26 -7.74
N GLU A 118 -10.14 11.49 -7.30
CA GLU A 118 -8.87 12.02 -6.79
C GLU A 118 -8.14 12.78 -7.90
N THR A 119 -7.70 13.99 -7.60
CA THR A 119 -6.91 14.85 -8.47
C THR A 119 -5.57 15.19 -7.82
N PRO A 120 -4.56 15.66 -8.57
CA PRO A 120 -3.27 16.03 -7.99
C PRO A 120 -3.36 17.12 -6.91
N VAL A 121 -4.37 17.99 -6.93
CA VAL A 121 -4.56 19.03 -5.92
C VAL A 121 -5.01 18.48 -4.57
N ASP A 122 -5.55 17.25 -4.53
CA ASP A 122 -5.96 16.59 -3.29
C ASP A 122 -4.78 16.04 -2.49
N ALA A 123 -3.56 16.03 -3.03
CA ALA A 123 -2.40 15.35 -2.44
C ALA A 123 -2.11 15.81 -1.00
N HIS A 124 -2.18 17.12 -0.74
CA HIS A 124 -1.93 17.68 0.58
C HIS A 124 -3.00 17.28 1.59
N ASP A 125 -4.28 17.36 1.22
CA ASP A 125 -5.37 17.01 2.12
C ASP A 125 -5.44 15.51 2.37
N LEU A 126 -5.12 14.68 1.37
CA LEU A 126 -4.99 13.24 1.56
C LEU A 126 -3.81 12.89 2.47
N PHE A 127 -2.72 13.65 2.43
CA PHE A 127 -1.63 13.49 3.39
C PHE A 127 -2.04 13.88 4.81
N ARG A 128 -2.83 14.95 4.98
CA ARG A 128 -3.42 15.30 6.29
C ARG A 128 -4.36 14.21 6.80
N LEU A 129 -5.23 13.68 5.94
CA LEU A 129 -6.11 12.56 6.25
C LEU A 129 -5.30 11.31 6.67
N TYR A 130 -4.24 11.00 5.94
CA TYR A 130 -3.31 9.92 6.30
C TYR A 130 -2.69 10.14 7.68
N ASN A 131 -2.22 11.35 7.97
CA ASN A 131 -1.66 11.69 9.28
C ASN A 131 -2.68 11.56 10.41
N ALA A 132 -3.94 11.92 10.17
CA ALA A 132 -4.99 11.79 11.18
C ALA A 132 -5.40 10.32 11.41
N ALA A 133 -5.54 9.53 10.34
CA ALA A 133 -6.11 8.19 10.40
C ALA A 133 -5.09 7.06 10.66
N THR A 134 -3.78 7.35 10.60
CA THR A 134 -2.71 6.34 10.69
C THR A 134 -1.89 6.50 11.96
N PRO A 135 -1.70 5.46 12.79
CA PRO A 135 -0.84 5.49 13.97
C PRO A 135 0.60 5.93 13.67
N SER A 136 1.25 6.62 14.63
CA SER A 136 2.60 7.15 14.47
C SER A 136 3.61 6.11 14.03
N GLU A 137 3.57 4.91 14.59
CA GLU A 137 4.52 3.82 14.33
C GLU A 137 4.44 3.36 12.87
N VAL A 138 3.22 3.33 12.32
CA VAL A 138 2.97 3.02 10.91
C VAL A 138 3.43 4.19 10.03
N ARG A 139 3.26 5.45 10.46
CA ARG A 139 3.76 6.62 9.71
C ARG A 139 5.28 6.64 9.60
N HIS A 140 6.00 6.34 10.68
CA HIS A 140 7.46 6.21 10.63
C HIS A 140 7.93 5.13 9.64
N ALA A 141 7.15 4.06 9.52
CA ALA A 141 7.43 2.96 8.60
C ALA A 141 7.02 3.25 7.15
N VAL A 142 5.94 3.98 6.89
CA VAL A 142 5.40 4.18 5.53
C VAL A 142 5.87 5.51 4.94
N GLY A 143 5.81 6.60 5.71
CA GLY A 143 6.30 7.91 5.28
C GLY A 143 5.87 9.01 6.24
N MET A 144 6.84 9.78 6.75
CA MET A 144 6.61 10.91 7.66
C MET A 144 6.41 12.23 6.91
N THR A 145 6.84 12.29 5.65
CA THR A 145 6.64 13.44 4.76
C THR A 145 5.68 13.08 3.64
N MET A 146 5.07 14.09 3.02
CA MET A 146 4.15 13.90 1.90
C MET A 146 4.81 13.11 0.76
N ASP A 147 6.06 13.44 0.39
CA ASP A 147 6.79 12.76 -0.68
C ASP A 147 7.10 11.29 -0.37
N GLN A 148 7.46 11.00 0.88
CA GLN A 148 7.68 9.63 1.33
C GLN A 148 6.38 8.83 1.28
N TRP A 149 5.30 9.39 1.83
CA TRP A 149 4.00 8.74 1.83
C TRP A 149 3.48 8.52 0.41
N MET A 150 3.51 9.53 -0.46
CA MET A 150 3.13 9.43 -1.86
C MET A 150 3.94 8.36 -2.59
N SER A 151 5.26 8.29 -2.35
CA SER A 151 6.11 7.25 -2.94
C SER A 151 5.75 5.85 -2.46
N SER A 152 5.39 5.71 -1.20
CA SER A 152 5.05 4.44 -0.54
C SER A 152 3.66 3.91 -0.85
N ARG A 153 2.74 4.71 -1.42
CA ARG A 153 1.41 4.24 -1.83
C ARG A 153 1.54 3.11 -2.85
N GLU A 154 0.76 2.04 -2.68
CA GLU A 154 0.71 0.96 -3.68
C GLU A 154 0.31 1.52 -5.05
N ARG A 155 0.91 0.99 -6.11
CA ARG A 155 0.70 1.52 -7.45
C ARG A 155 -0.71 1.19 -7.95
N LEU A 156 -1.43 2.20 -8.43
CA LEU A 156 -2.69 2.00 -9.15
C LEU A 156 -2.42 1.33 -10.51
N ASN A 157 -3.25 0.34 -10.85
CA ASN A 157 -3.24 -0.25 -12.19
C ASN A 157 -4.17 0.54 -13.12
N ARG A 158 -4.17 0.23 -14.43
CA ARG A 158 -4.99 0.96 -15.42
C ARG A 158 -6.50 0.83 -15.18
N ARG A 159 -6.95 -0.16 -14.41
CA ARG A 159 -8.35 -0.41 -14.07
C ARG A 159 -8.65 -0.02 -12.62
N SER A 160 -7.87 0.92 -12.09
CA SER A 160 -8.08 1.51 -10.79
C SER A 160 -8.81 2.85 -10.89
N ALA A 161 -9.56 3.18 -9.84
CA ALA A 161 -10.12 4.50 -9.61
C ALA A 161 -9.89 4.91 -8.16
N ALA A 162 -9.63 6.19 -7.94
CA ALA A 162 -9.46 6.76 -6.62
C ALA A 162 -10.43 7.94 -6.44
N PHE A 163 -10.97 8.07 -5.24
CA PHE A 163 -12.01 9.02 -4.90
C PHE A 163 -11.73 9.67 -3.55
N VAL A 164 -12.15 10.92 -3.40
CA VAL A 164 -12.02 11.72 -2.19
C VAL A 164 -13.41 12.16 -1.75
N LEU A 165 -13.74 11.88 -0.49
CA LEU A 165 -14.93 12.41 0.17
C LEU A 165 -14.55 13.75 0.80
N ARG A 166 -15.24 14.83 0.40
CA ARG A 166 -14.97 16.18 0.90
C ARG A 166 -16.17 16.75 1.67
N ARG A 167 -15.89 17.46 2.74
CA ARG A 167 -16.84 18.27 3.52
C ARG A 167 -16.23 19.64 3.76
N GLN A 168 -16.94 20.71 3.40
CA GLN A 168 -16.45 22.10 3.53
C GLN A 168 -15.03 22.27 2.97
N ASP A 169 -14.77 21.72 1.77
CA ASP A 169 -13.47 21.73 1.10
C ASP A 169 -12.31 21.11 1.88
N VAL A 170 -12.57 20.18 2.80
CA VAL A 170 -11.54 19.35 3.44
C VAL A 170 -11.76 17.88 3.07
N ALA A 171 -10.69 17.16 2.74
CA ALA A 171 -10.77 15.72 2.53
C ALA A 171 -11.00 14.99 3.87
N ILE A 172 -12.17 14.39 4.03
CA ILE A 172 -12.56 13.64 5.23
C ILE A 172 -12.52 12.12 5.00
N GLY A 173 -12.32 11.70 3.75
CA GLY A 173 -12.19 10.29 3.41
C GLY A 173 -11.53 10.07 2.05
N SER A 174 -10.92 8.90 1.89
CA SER A 174 -10.32 8.43 0.64
C SER A 174 -10.78 7.00 0.35
N LEU A 175 -11.04 6.72 -0.93
CA LEU A 175 -11.46 5.41 -1.41
C LEU A 175 -10.67 5.09 -2.67
N ARG A 176 -10.08 3.89 -2.72
CA ARG A 176 -9.43 3.37 -3.91
C ARG A 176 -10.04 2.04 -4.28
N THR A 177 -10.26 1.86 -5.57
CA THR A 177 -10.73 0.60 -6.13
C THR A 177 -9.78 0.17 -7.23
N SER A 178 -9.60 -1.14 -7.40
CA SER A 178 -8.90 -1.68 -8.56
C SER A 178 -9.51 -3.00 -9.02
N ARG A 179 -9.30 -3.34 -10.29
CA ARG A 179 -9.80 -4.59 -10.86
C ARG A 179 -8.67 -5.35 -11.53
N VAL A 180 -8.54 -6.63 -11.20
CA VAL A 180 -7.62 -7.56 -11.85
C VAL A 180 -8.40 -8.83 -12.18
N PHE A 181 -8.57 -9.11 -13.48
CA PHE A 181 -9.49 -10.13 -13.97
C PHE A 181 -10.91 -9.97 -13.37
N SER A 182 -11.47 -11.02 -12.77
CA SER A 182 -12.78 -11.02 -12.10
C SER A 182 -12.71 -10.63 -10.62
N LYS A 183 -11.55 -10.17 -10.13
CA LYS A 183 -11.31 -9.81 -8.73
C LYS A 183 -11.24 -8.28 -8.56
N GLY A 184 -12.01 -7.77 -7.63
CA GLY A 184 -11.99 -6.37 -7.20
C GLY A 184 -11.10 -6.20 -5.96
N TRP A 185 -10.50 -5.03 -5.81
CA TRP A 185 -9.80 -4.61 -4.60
C TRP A 185 -10.37 -3.29 -4.14
N LEU A 186 -10.61 -3.16 -2.84
CA LEU A 186 -11.11 -1.94 -2.22
C LEU A 186 -10.22 -1.57 -1.03
N GLU A 187 -9.82 -0.31 -0.99
CA GLU A 187 -9.13 0.33 0.14
C GLU A 187 -9.91 1.58 0.51
N ALA A 188 -10.17 1.81 1.79
CA ALA A 188 -10.84 3.01 2.26
C ALA A 188 -10.21 3.50 3.56
N SER A 189 -10.18 4.81 3.74
CA SER A 189 -9.75 5.45 4.98
C SER A 189 -10.59 6.70 5.23
N ALA A 190 -11.03 6.91 6.46
CA ALA A 190 -11.80 8.07 6.88
C ALA A 190 -11.06 8.80 8.02
N HIS A 191 -11.30 10.10 8.13
CA HIS A 191 -10.82 10.88 9.25
C HIS A 191 -11.43 10.32 10.55
N PRO A 192 -10.69 10.25 11.68
CA PRO A 192 -11.23 9.76 12.95
C PRO A 192 -12.58 10.41 13.33
N ASP A 193 -12.69 11.74 13.21
CA ASP A 193 -13.92 12.49 13.52
C ASP A 193 -15.08 12.25 12.52
N HIS A 194 -14.82 11.55 11.41
CA HIS A 194 -15.77 11.28 10.34
C HIS A 194 -15.88 9.78 10.01
N GLN A 195 -15.51 8.89 10.93
CA GLN A 195 -15.60 7.43 10.76
C GLN A 195 -17.01 6.93 10.39
N HIS A 196 -18.05 7.62 10.86
CA HIS A 196 -19.45 7.33 10.53
C HIS A 196 -19.76 7.43 9.01
N ARG A 197 -18.88 8.04 8.20
CA ARG A 197 -19.01 8.09 6.73
C ARG A 197 -18.44 6.85 6.02
N MET A 198 -17.72 5.98 6.71
CA MET A 198 -17.12 4.76 6.12
C MET A 198 -18.14 3.87 5.37
N PRO A 199 -19.36 3.60 5.92
CA PRO A 199 -20.37 2.80 5.22
C PRO A 199 -20.73 3.35 3.83
N LEU A 200 -20.85 4.67 3.70
CA LEU A 200 -21.18 5.32 2.44
C LEU A 200 -20.05 5.11 1.41
N MET A 201 -18.80 5.30 1.83
CA MET A 201 -17.63 5.13 0.96
C MET A 201 -17.46 3.69 0.50
N VAL A 202 -17.60 2.72 1.41
CA VAL A 202 -17.48 1.31 1.06
C VAL A 202 -18.62 0.89 0.13
N ARG A 203 -19.87 1.28 0.41
CA ARG A 203 -21.00 1.01 -0.50
C ARG A 203 -20.75 1.57 -1.90
N PHE A 204 -20.28 2.81 -1.99
CA PHE A 204 -19.90 3.40 -3.28
C PHE A 204 -18.81 2.59 -3.99
N GLY A 205 -17.76 2.18 -3.28
CA GLY A 205 -16.68 1.36 -3.82
C GLY A 205 -17.16 -0.02 -4.30
N LEU A 206 -18.05 -0.67 -3.55
CA LEU A 206 -18.65 -1.95 -3.94
C LEU A 206 -19.53 -1.82 -5.19
N LEU A 207 -20.26 -0.70 -5.34
CA LEU A 207 -21.00 -0.40 -6.56
C LEU A 207 -20.07 -0.24 -7.77
N GLN A 208 -18.90 0.38 -7.59
CA GLN A 208 -17.87 0.41 -8.64
C GLN A 208 -17.43 -1.03 -8.98
N LEU A 209 -17.29 -1.90 -7.98
CA LEU A 209 -16.82 -3.28 -8.16
C LEU A 209 -17.93 -4.30 -8.47
N ARG A 210 -19.17 -3.88 -8.76
CA ARG A 210 -20.32 -4.77 -8.99
C ARG A 210 -20.14 -5.82 -10.10
N SER A 211 -19.25 -5.55 -11.07
CA SER A 211 -18.94 -6.48 -12.15
C SER A 211 -17.92 -7.56 -11.76
N CYS A 212 -17.31 -7.45 -10.58
CA CYS A 212 -16.35 -8.42 -10.05
C CYS A 212 -17.09 -9.56 -9.34
N ARG A 213 -16.62 -10.79 -9.53
CA ARG A 213 -17.18 -11.97 -8.85
C ARG A 213 -16.84 -12.00 -7.36
N LEU A 214 -15.71 -11.40 -6.99
CA LEU A 214 -15.19 -11.37 -5.64
C LEU A 214 -14.45 -10.05 -5.42
N THR A 215 -14.68 -9.42 -4.27
CA THR A 215 -13.95 -8.22 -3.84
C THR A 215 -13.09 -8.54 -2.63
N TYR A 216 -11.87 -8.06 -2.66
CA TYR A 216 -10.91 -8.16 -1.58
C TYR A 216 -10.68 -6.80 -0.93
N CYS A 217 -10.54 -6.80 0.39
CA CYS A 217 -10.15 -5.64 1.17
C CYS A 217 -8.95 -6.01 2.02
N MET A 218 -7.77 -5.45 1.74
CA MET A 218 -6.60 -5.58 2.62
C MET A 218 -6.66 -4.47 3.65
N LEU A 219 -6.77 -4.83 4.92
CA LEU A 219 -7.06 -3.89 5.99
C LEU A 219 -5.97 -3.90 7.06
N PRO A 220 -5.30 -2.77 7.34
CA PRO A 220 -4.48 -2.64 8.54
C PRO A 220 -5.31 -2.87 9.81
N ASP A 221 -4.78 -3.65 10.76
CA ASP A 221 -5.51 -4.08 11.97
C ASP A 221 -5.87 -2.92 12.93
N TYR A 222 -5.43 -1.68 12.69
CA TYR A 222 -5.89 -0.52 13.46
C TYR A 222 -7.20 0.10 12.94
N GLN A 223 -7.65 -0.27 11.73
CA GLN A 223 -8.86 0.29 11.10
C GLN A 223 -10.14 -0.47 11.54
N MET A 224 -10.49 -0.38 12.81
CA MET A 224 -11.57 -1.18 13.41
C MET A 224 -12.97 -0.90 12.85
N ASP A 225 -13.29 0.34 12.48
CA ASP A 225 -14.62 0.66 11.94
C ASP A 225 -14.86 0.06 10.56
N LEU A 226 -13.83 0.10 9.70
CA LEU A 226 -13.90 -0.54 8.38
C LEU A 226 -13.99 -2.06 8.54
N ARG A 227 -13.26 -2.65 9.49
CA ARG A 227 -13.38 -4.08 9.82
C ARG A 227 -14.82 -4.44 10.18
N ARG A 228 -15.43 -3.70 11.11
CA ARG A 228 -16.79 -3.93 11.57
C ARG A 228 -17.77 -3.86 10.41
N TYR A 229 -17.67 -2.82 9.58
CA TYR A 229 -18.55 -2.67 8.43
C TYR A 229 -18.41 -3.81 7.41
N LEU A 230 -17.20 -4.27 7.12
CA LEU A 230 -16.97 -5.39 6.21
C LEU A 230 -17.61 -6.68 6.74
N VAL A 231 -17.42 -7.00 8.02
CA VAL A 231 -18.01 -8.17 8.67
C VAL A 231 -19.55 -8.10 8.65
N ASP A 232 -20.12 -6.95 9.02
CA ASP A 232 -21.58 -6.72 9.00
C ASP A 232 -22.15 -6.81 7.56
N SER A 233 -21.31 -6.53 6.55
CA SER A 233 -21.64 -6.66 5.13
C SER A 233 -21.37 -8.07 4.56
N GLY A 234 -21.07 -9.05 5.41
CA GLY A 234 -20.87 -10.45 5.02
C GLY A 234 -19.49 -10.76 4.41
N PHE A 235 -18.51 -9.85 4.51
CA PHE A 235 -17.13 -10.18 4.15
C PHE A 235 -16.52 -11.11 5.19
N GLN A 236 -15.78 -12.11 4.72
CA GLN A 236 -15.11 -13.09 5.54
C GLN A 236 -13.62 -12.79 5.64
N ASN A 237 -13.02 -13.06 6.80
CA ASN A 237 -11.58 -13.08 6.94
C ASN A 237 -11.01 -14.29 6.17
N VAL A 238 -10.11 -14.03 5.22
CA VAL A 238 -9.48 -15.05 4.39
C VAL A 238 -8.09 -15.40 4.87
N SER A 239 -7.31 -14.40 5.32
CA SER A 239 -5.92 -14.60 5.71
C SER A 239 -5.36 -13.38 6.43
N CYS A 240 -4.41 -13.61 7.34
CA CYS A 240 -3.68 -12.56 8.04
C CYS A 240 -2.30 -12.36 7.42
N TYR A 241 -1.93 -11.10 7.20
CA TYR A 241 -0.63 -10.69 6.66
C TYR A 241 0.10 -9.77 7.65
N ILE A 242 1.39 -9.58 7.37
CA ILE A 242 2.24 -8.57 7.98
C ILE A 242 3.05 -7.91 6.88
N THR A 243 2.96 -6.58 6.76
CA THR A 243 3.88 -5.82 5.92
C THR A 243 5.13 -5.50 6.73
N LEU A 244 6.25 -6.02 6.22
CA LEU A 244 7.59 -5.72 6.69
C LEU A 244 8.20 -4.61 5.85
N VAL A 245 9.04 -3.80 6.49
CA VAL A 245 9.67 -2.63 5.89
C VAL A 245 11.15 -2.61 6.21
N LYS A 246 11.97 -2.47 5.17
CA LYS A 246 13.38 -2.12 5.30
C LYS A 246 13.57 -0.69 4.82
N SER A 247 14.08 0.16 5.71
CA SER A 247 14.39 1.57 5.40
C SER A 247 15.90 1.68 5.19
N MET A 248 16.33 2.42 4.17
CA MET A 248 17.74 2.56 3.81
C MET A 248 18.13 4.03 3.73
N THR A 249 19.34 4.33 4.17
CA THR A 249 19.95 5.65 3.93
C THR A 249 20.49 5.66 2.51
N VAL A 250 20.01 6.60 1.70
CA VAL A 250 20.53 6.85 0.35
C VAL A 250 21.37 8.12 0.41
N LYS A 251 22.58 8.09 -0.17
CA LYS A 251 23.37 9.31 -0.32
C LYS A 251 22.57 10.31 -1.15
N VAL A 252 22.31 11.48 -0.59
CA VAL A 252 21.86 12.62 -1.38
C VAL A 252 22.98 12.90 -2.37
N ALA A 253 22.67 12.97 -3.67
CA ALA A 253 23.66 13.50 -4.60
C ALA A 253 23.88 14.94 -4.16
N ASP A 254 25.10 15.24 -3.74
CA ASP A 254 25.59 16.57 -3.43
C ASP A 254 25.39 17.46 -4.66
N ASP A 255 24.20 18.02 -4.81
CA ASP A 255 24.00 19.22 -5.59
C ASP A 255 24.48 20.35 -4.67
N ILE A 256 25.81 20.43 -4.54
CA ILE A 256 26.51 21.48 -3.81
C ILE A 256 26.12 22.80 -4.48
N ARG A 257 25.05 23.40 -4.00
CA ARG A 257 24.96 24.86 -3.96
C ARG A 257 25.74 25.28 -2.74
N LEU A 258 27.05 25.48 -2.93
CA LEU A 258 27.85 26.33 -2.05
C LEU A 258 27.13 27.68 -1.95
N ARG A 259 26.31 27.85 -0.92
CA ARG A 259 25.88 29.17 -0.45
C ARG A 259 26.80 29.55 0.70
N GLY A 260 28.09 29.66 0.40
CA GLY A 260 29.01 30.42 1.22
C GLY A 260 28.92 31.88 0.78
N ALA A 261 28.13 32.68 1.49
CA ALA A 261 28.35 34.12 1.56
C ALA A 261 28.58 34.43 3.04
N VAL A 262 29.85 34.36 3.45
CA VAL A 262 30.28 35.02 4.68
C VAL A 262 30.22 36.52 4.38
N PRO A 263 29.45 37.34 5.12
CA PRO A 263 29.55 38.77 4.98
C PRO A 263 30.93 39.20 5.48
N ILE A 264 31.72 39.82 4.61
CA ILE A 264 32.86 40.60 5.05
C ILE A 264 32.26 41.89 5.61
N ILE A 265 32.37 42.09 6.92
CA ILE A 265 32.27 43.40 7.57
C ILE A 265 33.70 43.88 7.79
#